data_AF-A0AB73ILW6-F1
#
_entry.id   AF-A0AB73ILW6-F1
#
_cell.length_a   1.000
_cell.length_b   1.000
_cell.length_c   1.000
_cell.angle_alpha   90.00
_cell.angle_beta   90.00
_cell.angle_gamma   90.00
#
_symmetry.space_group_name_H-M   'P 1'
#
loop_
_entity.id
_entity.type
_entity.pdbx_description
1 polymer ?
#
loop_
_entity_poly.entity_id
_entity_poly.type
_entity_poly.pdbx_seq_one_letter_code
_entity_poly.pdbx_strand_id
1 'polypeptide(L)'
;MTRQYAGTIKADRGSAENLRVELGYCDIVAPMDGRIGLLSVDAGNYVATSDTTGIATITTEAATDIVYAVPEDRIGEVVDAFRARGTLPVEILARDKTTLLDYATLRSIDN
;
A
#
# COMPACT_ATOMS: atom_id res chain seq x y z
N MET A 1 8.16 39.69 32.96
CA MET A 1 9.16 39.38 31.91
C MET A 1 9.29 37.90 31.59
N THR A 2 8.97 36.96 32.49
CA THR A 2 9.06 35.49 32.28
C THR A 2 8.20 34.91 31.14
N ARG A 3 7.04 35.51 30.81
CA ARG A 3 6.17 35.05 29.71
C ARG A 3 6.76 35.30 28.31
N GLN A 4 7.53 36.38 28.12
CA GLN A 4 8.16 36.65 26.83
C GLN A 4 9.33 35.69 26.57
N TYR A 5 10.16 35.42 27.58
CA TYR A 5 11.24 34.44 27.49
C TYR A 5 10.74 33.02 27.21
N ALA A 6 9.62 32.62 27.84
CA ALA A 6 8.99 31.33 27.54
C ALA A 6 8.44 31.26 26.09
N GLY A 7 7.95 32.39 25.56
CA GLY A 7 7.53 32.50 24.16
C GLY A 7 8.69 32.39 23.18
N THR A 8 9.82 33.06 23.46
CA THR A 8 11.04 32.98 22.65
C THR A 8 11.62 31.57 22.64
N ILE A 9 11.74 30.91 23.79
CA ILE A 9 12.23 29.53 23.87
C ILE A 9 11.34 28.57 23.07
N LYS A 10 10.02 28.78 23.10
CA LYS A 10 9.07 27.96 22.33
C LYS A 10 9.19 28.22 20.82
N ALA A 11 9.41 29.46 20.41
CA ALA A 11 9.66 29.84 19.02
C ALA A 11 10.98 29.25 18.50
N ASP A 12 12.06 29.36 19.28
CA ASP A 12 13.37 28.80 18.95
C ASP A 12 13.31 27.27 18.84
N ARG A 13 12.58 26.62 19.75
CA ARG A 13 12.33 25.17 19.66
C ARG A 13 11.55 24.83 18.38
N GLY A 14 10.52 25.59 18.03
CA GLY A 14 9.78 25.40 16.78
C GLY A 14 10.66 25.55 15.55
N SER A 15 11.56 26.53 15.53
CA SER A 15 12.53 26.72 14.45
C SER A 15 13.51 25.55 14.34
N ALA A 16 14.02 25.05 15.47
CA ALA A 16 14.91 23.88 15.50
C ALA A 16 14.20 22.59 15.04
N GLU A 17 12.96 22.36 15.45
CA GLU A 17 12.18 21.21 14.94
C GLU A 17 11.91 21.33 13.44
N ASN A 18 11.62 22.53 12.93
CA ASN A 18 11.42 22.74 11.50
C ASN A 18 12.69 22.44 10.68
N LEU A 19 13.85 22.91 11.15
CA LEU A 19 15.14 22.59 10.52
C LEU A 19 15.45 21.08 10.54
N ARG A 20 15.01 20.34 11.56
CA ARG A 20 15.15 18.88 11.59
C ARG A 20 14.27 18.19 10.54
N VAL A 21 13.07 18.70 10.31
CA VAL A 21 12.19 18.21 9.22
C VAL A 21 12.82 18.51 7.87
N GLU A 22 13.37 19.70 7.68
CA GLU A 22 14.10 20.08 6.46
C GLU A 22 15.32 19.18 6.20
N LEU A 23 16.09 18.84 7.24
CA LEU A 23 17.16 17.85 7.14
C LEU A 23 16.64 16.45 6.80
N GLY A 24 15.48 16.07 7.34
CA GLY A 24 14.83 14.81 6.99
C GLY A 24 14.45 14.71 5.50
N TYR A 25 14.18 15.83 4.83
CA TYR A 25 13.95 15.85 3.38
C TYR A 25 15.21 15.68 2.54
N CYS A 26 16.42 15.75 3.14
CA CYS A 26 17.67 15.44 2.44
C CYS A 26 17.87 13.93 2.23
N ASP A 27 17.20 13.09 3.03
CA ASP A 27 17.21 11.64 2.90
C ASP A 27 15.92 11.17 2.21
N ILE A 28 16.03 10.76 0.94
CA ILE A 28 14.89 10.24 0.18
C ILE A 28 14.68 8.77 0.54
N VAL A 29 13.70 8.51 1.40
CA VAL A 29 13.28 7.16 1.80
C VAL A 29 11.95 6.76 1.16
N ALA A 30 11.79 5.46 0.90
CA ALA A 30 10.53 4.92 0.40
C ALA A 30 9.43 5.02 1.48
N PRO A 31 8.22 5.51 1.15
CA PRO A 31 7.13 5.62 2.13
C PRO A 31 6.44 4.27 2.40
N MET A 32 6.68 3.26 1.57
CA MET A 32 6.06 1.93 1.66
C MET A 32 6.96 0.85 1.06
N ASP A 33 6.76 -0.39 1.49
CA ASP A 33 7.40 -1.56 0.90
C ASP A 33 6.87 -1.81 -0.52
N GLY A 34 7.78 -2.22 -1.41
CA GLY A 34 7.44 -2.53 -2.79
C GLY A 34 8.68 -2.74 -3.65
N ARG A 35 8.44 -2.99 -4.93
CA ARG A 35 9.48 -3.11 -5.95
C ARG A 35 9.73 -1.72 -6.55
N ILE A 36 10.97 -1.23 -6.46
CA ILE A 36 11.38 0.00 -7.14
C ILE A 36 11.46 -0.26 -8.66
N GLY A 37 10.80 0.61 -9.42
CA GLY A 37 10.86 0.65 -10.88
C GLY A 37 12.08 1.42 -11.38
N LEU A 38 12.06 1.82 -12.65
CA LEU A 38 13.10 2.65 -13.22
C LEU A 38 13.16 3.99 -12.46
N LEU A 39 14.36 4.46 -12.14
CA LEU A 39 14.55 5.80 -11.61
C LEU A 39 14.28 6.81 -12.73
N SER A 40 13.40 7.77 -12.47
CA SER A 40 13.12 8.87 -13.40
C SER A 40 14.20 9.95 -13.34
N VAL A 41 15.10 9.87 -12.35
CA VAL A 41 16.07 10.89 -11.99
C VAL A 41 17.40 10.22 -11.68
N ASP A 42 18.48 10.71 -12.30
CA ASP A 42 19.85 10.26 -12.06
C ASP A 42 20.54 11.09 -10.98
N ALA A 43 21.62 10.55 -10.41
CA ALA A 43 22.46 11.27 -9.46
C ALA A 43 23.01 12.56 -10.07
N GLY A 44 22.76 13.69 -9.41
CA GLY A 44 23.18 15.03 -9.87
C GLY A 44 22.08 15.84 -10.57
N ASN A 45 20.91 15.25 -10.82
CA ASN A 45 19.75 16.01 -11.29
C ASN A 45 19.17 16.85 -10.14
N TYR A 46 18.80 18.09 -10.46
CA TYR A 46 18.09 18.98 -9.55
C TYR A 46 16.65 18.48 -9.37
N VAL A 47 16.26 18.22 -8.13
CA VAL A 47 14.90 17.82 -7.75
C VAL A 47 14.31 18.91 -6.87
N ALA A 48 13.23 19.52 -7.34
CA ALA A 48 12.47 20.51 -6.60
C ALA A 48 11.19 19.90 -6.03
N THR A 49 10.70 20.44 -4.91
CA THR A 49 9.38 20.11 -4.34
C THR A 49 8.21 20.42 -5.28
N SER A 50 8.43 21.21 -6.34
CA SER A 50 7.45 21.52 -7.38
C SER A 50 7.46 20.55 -8.57
N ASP A 51 8.42 19.62 -8.64
CA ASP A 51 8.53 18.72 -9.78
C ASP A 51 7.40 17.69 -9.75
N THR A 52 6.65 17.61 -10.85
CA THR A 52 5.55 16.65 -11.01
C THR A 52 6.04 15.26 -11.44
N THR A 53 7.28 15.17 -11.92
CA THR A 53 7.93 13.92 -12.29
C THR A 53 8.61 13.34 -11.06
N GLY A 54 7.97 12.33 -10.44
CA GLY A 54 8.51 11.68 -9.24
C GLY A 54 9.88 11.03 -9.47
N ILE A 55 10.69 10.90 -8.41
CA ILE A 55 12.09 10.42 -8.45
C ILE A 55 12.17 8.95 -8.90
N ALA A 56 11.28 8.10 -8.38
CA ALA A 56 11.15 6.70 -8.75
C ALA A 56 9.71 6.24 -8.53
N THR A 57 9.29 5.23 -9.28
CA THR A 57 7.99 4.56 -9.07
C THR A 57 8.19 3.35 -8.19
N ILE A 58 7.43 3.24 -7.09
CA ILE A 58 7.39 2.04 -6.25
C ILE A 58 6.09 1.30 -6.55
N THR A 59 6.22 0.06 -7.02
CA THR A 59 5.07 -0.82 -7.27
C THR A 59 4.96 -1.80 -6.11
N THR A 60 3.89 -1.70 -5.34
CA THR A 60 3.59 -2.65 -4.26
C THR A 60 2.81 -3.83 -4.84
N GLU A 61 3.33 -5.04 -4.69
CA GLU A 61 2.54 -6.27 -4.88
C GLU A 61 1.67 -6.46 -3.63
N ALA A 62 0.52 -5.77 -3.60
CA ALA A 62 -0.49 -6.01 -2.58
C ALA A 62 -1.25 -7.32 -2.88
N ALA A 63 -1.93 -7.86 -1.87
CA ALA A 63 -2.77 -9.05 -2.01
C ALA A 63 -3.70 -8.92 -3.23
N THR A 64 -3.68 -9.92 -4.11
CA THR A 64 -4.53 -9.92 -5.31
C THR A 64 -5.89 -10.49 -4.97
N ASP A 65 -6.93 -9.67 -5.15
CA ASP A 65 -8.31 -10.13 -5.07
C ASP A 65 -8.74 -10.77 -6.39
N ILE A 66 -9.20 -12.01 -6.31
CA ILE A 66 -9.66 -12.76 -7.48
C ILE A 66 -11.18 -12.75 -7.48
N VAL A 67 -11.77 -12.14 -8.51
CA VAL A 67 -13.22 -12.17 -8.76
C VAL A 67 -13.50 -13.23 -9.82
N TYR A 68 -14.42 -14.15 -9.52
CA TYR A 68 -14.82 -15.22 -10.42
C TYR A 68 -16.34 -15.25 -10.57
N ALA A 69 -16.82 -15.28 -11.81
CA ALA A 69 -18.24 -15.40 -12.11
C ALA A 69 -18.68 -16.87 -11.99
N VAL A 70 -19.63 -17.12 -11.08
CA VAL A 70 -20.26 -18.44 -10.89
C VAL A 70 -21.59 -18.47 -11.65
N PRO A 71 -21.91 -19.55 -12.40
CA PRO A 71 -23.24 -19.69 -13.01
C PRO A 71 -24.35 -19.66 -11.96
N GLU A 72 -25.45 -18.97 -12.27
CA GLU A 72 -26.57 -18.74 -11.35
C GLU A 72 -27.16 -20.04 -10.78
N ASP A 73 -27.25 -21.10 -11.60
CA ASP A 73 -27.72 -22.43 -11.19
C ASP A 73 -26.89 -23.03 -10.03
N ARG A 74 -25.62 -22.64 -9.91
CA ARG A 74 -24.68 -23.16 -8.90
C ARG A 74 -24.38 -22.18 -7.78
N ILE A 75 -24.91 -20.95 -7.84
CA ILE A 75 -24.68 -19.95 -6.80
C ILE A 75 -25.36 -20.36 -5.48
N GLY A 76 -26.50 -21.07 -5.56
CA GLY A 76 -27.24 -21.56 -4.40
C GLY A 76 -26.40 -22.49 -3.52
N GLU A 77 -25.69 -23.44 -4.12
CA GLU A 77 -24.81 -24.38 -3.39
C GLU A 77 -23.66 -23.66 -2.68
N VAL A 78 -23.07 -22.65 -3.32
CA VAL A 78 -21.98 -21.85 -2.74
C VAL A 78 -22.48 -20.97 -1.59
N VAL A 79 -23.64 -20.34 -1.76
CA VAL A 79 -24.27 -19.49 -0.73
C VAL A 79 -24.67 -20.33 0.49
N ASP A 80 -25.26 -21.50 0.28
CA ASP A 80 -25.65 -22.41 1.38
C ASP A 80 -24.43 -22.94 2.12
N ALA A 81 -23.37 -23.32 1.39
CA ALA A 81 -22.11 -23.75 1.99
C ALA A 81 -21.44 -22.61 2.79
N PHE A 82 -21.48 -21.38 2.28
CA PHE A 82 -20.91 -20.21 2.96
C PHE A 82 -21.69 -19.87 4.23
N ARG A 83 -23.02 -19.92 4.18
CA ARG A 83 -23.88 -19.70 5.37
C ARG A 83 -23.68 -20.77 6.43
N ALA A 84 -23.50 -22.04 6.03
CA ALA A 84 -23.33 -23.14 6.95
C ALA A 84 -21.95 -23.16 7.64
N ARG A 85 -20.88 -22.75 6.94
CA ARG A 85 -19.49 -22.88 7.42
C ARG A 85 -18.81 -21.56 7.74
N GLY A 86 -19.37 -20.43 7.32
CA GLY A 86 -18.83 -19.08 7.50
C GLY A 86 -17.61 -18.75 6.64
N THR A 87 -16.71 -19.71 6.43
CA THR A 87 -15.53 -19.54 5.56
C THR A 87 -15.42 -20.74 4.63
N LEU A 88 -15.31 -20.47 3.33
CA LEU A 88 -15.10 -21.50 2.32
C LEU A 88 -13.67 -21.43 1.79
N PRO A 89 -12.85 -22.48 2.00
CA PRO A 89 -11.56 -22.58 1.35
C PRO A 89 -11.76 -22.79 -0.17
N VAL A 90 -10.94 -22.10 -0.95
CA VAL A 90 -10.91 -22.13 -2.41
C VAL A 90 -9.52 -22.55 -2.83
N GLU A 91 -9.42 -23.51 -3.73
CA GLU A 91 -8.15 -23.95 -4.31
C GLU A 91 -7.89 -23.18 -5.61
N ILE A 92 -6.73 -22.55 -5.70
CA ILE A 92 -6.25 -21.89 -6.91
C ILE A 92 -5.40 -22.90 -7.67
N LEU A 93 -5.95 -23.42 -8.76
CA LEU A 93 -5.25 -24.34 -9.65
C LEU A 93 -4.63 -23.59 -10.83
N ALA A 94 -3.52 -24.10 -11.36
CA ALA A 94 -2.92 -23.60 -12.58
C ALA A 94 -3.81 -23.90 -13.79
N ARG A 95 -3.42 -23.37 -14.96
CA ARG A 95 -4.17 -23.54 -16.21
C ARG A 95 -4.39 -25.02 -16.58
N ASP A 96 -3.48 -25.89 -16.15
CA ASP A 96 -3.57 -27.34 -16.34
C ASP A 96 -4.66 -28.01 -15.49
N LYS A 97 -5.26 -27.29 -14.53
CA LYS A 97 -6.24 -27.77 -13.54
C LYS A 97 -5.73 -28.90 -12.65
N THR A 98 -4.42 -29.12 -12.62
CA THR A 98 -3.78 -30.20 -11.86
C THR A 98 -2.76 -29.68 -10.87
N THR A 99 -2.09 -28.58 -11.19
CA THR A 99 -1.09 -27.99 -10.31
C THR A 99 -1.76 -27.03 -9.35
N LEU A 100 -1.77 -27.34 -8.06
CA LEU A 100 -2.22 -26.41 -7.03
C LEU A 100 -1.20 -25.28 -6.87
N LEU A 101 -1.65 -24.05 -7.11
CA LEU A 101 -0.86 -22.84 -6.97
C LEU A 101 -0.97 -22.26 -5.55
N ASP A 102 -2.18 -22.21 -5.00
CA ASP A 102 -2.40 -21.62 -3.68
C ASP A 102 -3.79 -21.98 -3.09
N TYR A 103 -4.00 -21.66 -1.81
CA TYR A 103 -5.31 -21.70 -1.14
C TYR A 103 -5.78 -20.28 -0.81
N ALA A 104 -7.06 -20.02 -1.04
CA ALA A 104 -7.71 -18.77 -0.69
C ALA A 104 -8.98 -19.02 0.12
N THR A 105 -9.58 -17.95 0.64
CA THR A 105 -10.88 -18.02 1.31
C THR A 105 -11.87 -17.11 0.60
N LEU A 106 -13.09 -17.59 0.38
CA LEU A 106 -14.17 -16.76 -0.14
C LEU A 106 -14.47 -15.61 0.84
N ARG A 107 -14.30 -14.37 0.39
CA ARG A 107 -14.45 -13.17 1.23
C ARG A 107 -15.84 -12.55 1.16
N SER A 108 -16.40 -12.46 -0.05
CA SER A 108 -17.72 -11.87 -0.28
C SER A 108 -18.34 -12.47 -1.54
N ILE A 109 -19.67 -12.50 -1.57
CA ILE A 109 -20.48 -12.86 -2.73
C ILE A 109 -21.29 -11.61 -3.07
N ASP A 110 -21.20 -11.15 -4.33
CA ASP A 110 -21.99 -10.04 -4.87
C ASP A 110 -22.82 -10.55 -6.07
N ASN A 111 -24.03 -10.02 -6.25
CA ASN A 111 -25.02 -10.46 -7.25
C ASN A 111 -25.34 -9.32 -8.22
#